data_AF-A0A819J0I8-F1
#
_entry.id   AF-A0A819J0I8-F1
#
_cell.length_a   1.000
_cell.length_b   1.000
_cell.length_c   1.000
_cell.angle_alpha   90.00
_cell.angle_beta   90.00
_cell.angle_gamma   90.00
#
_symmetry.space_group_name_H-M   'P 1'
#
loop_
_entity.id
_entity.type
_entity.pdbx_description
1 polymer ?
#
loop_
_entity_poly.entity_id
_entity_poly.type
_entity_poly.pdbx_seq_one_letter_code
_entity_poly.pdbx_strand_id
1 'polypeptide(L)' 'MKRSFEEKDDLSEKIALSCYNKYNQLSSRGKASSNEWTHLAAFVSVNEFNQIDVISIGTGTKCLSEDIKQSER' A
#
# COMPACT_ATOMS: atom_id res chain seq x y z
N MET A 1 -10.41 6.19 23.61
CA MET A 1 -11.13 6.62 22.39
C MET A 1 -11.51 5.37 21.60
N LYS A 2 -12.67 4.77 21.88
CA LYS A 2 -13.18 3.63 21.09
C LYS A 2 -13.79 4.23 19.82
N ARG A 3 -13.13 4.06 18.67
CA ARG A 3 -13.77 4.30 17.38
C ARG A 3 -14.83 3.22 17.22
N SER A 4 -16.10 3.61 17.28
CA SER A 4 -17.21 2.81 16.76
C SER A 4 -16.88 2.48 15.31
N PHE A 5 -16.75 1.19 14.99
CA PHE A 5 -16.75 0.73 13.61
C PHE A 5 -18.19 0.84 13.13
N GLU A 6 -18.57 2.04 12.68
CA GLU A 6 -19.74 2.22 11.83
C GLU A 6 -19.54 1.37 10.55
N GLU A 7 -20.63 0.79 10.05
CA GLU A 7 -20.68 -0.05 8.86
C GLU A 7 -19.75 0.49 7.77
N LYS A 8 -18.62 -0.20 7.57
CA LYS A 8 -17.56 0.27 6.71
C LYS A 8 -18.04 0.29 5.26
N ASP A 9 -17.89 1.46 4.67
CA ASP A 9 -18.10 1.78 3.27
C ASP A 9 -17.54 0.69 2.34
N ASP A 10 -18.42 -0.06 1.66
CA ASP A 10 -18.11 -1.21 0.78
C ASP A 10 -17.04 -0.85 -0.27
N LEU A 11 -16.99 0.40 -0.71
CA LEU A 11 -15.95 0.89 -1.61
C LEU A 11 -14.55 0.87 -0.99
N SER A 12 -14.42 1.25 0.28
CA SER A 12 -13.12 1.30 0.97
C SER A 12 -12.53 -0.11 1.14
N GLU A 13 -13.37 -1.10 1.44
CA GLU A 13 -12.96 -2.50 1.53
C GLU A 13 -12.58 -3.07 0.17
N LYS A 14 -13.34 -2.74 -0.88
CA LYS A 14 -13.01 -3.11 -2.27
C LYS A 14 -11.68 -2.52 -2.73
N ILE A 15 -11.40 -1.25 -2.40
CA ILE A 15 -10.11 -0.61 -2.71
C ILE A 15 -8.98 -1.31 -1.96
N ALA A 16 -9.12 -1.53 -0.66
CA ALA A 16 -8.10 -2.19 0.15
C ALA A 16 -7.80 -3.62 -0.36
N LEU A 17 -8.84 -4.39 -0.67
CA LEU A 17 -8.71 -5.74 -1.22
C LEU A 17 -8.04 -5.73 -2.60
N SER A 18 -8.40 -4.78 -3.47
CA SER A 18 -7.78 -4.63 -4.80
C SER A 18 -6.29 -4.32 -4.70
N CYS A 19 -5.90 -3.41 -3.81
CA CYS A 19 -4.49 -3.08 -3.56
C CYS A 19 -3.71 -4.27 -3.00
N TYR A 20 -4.28 -5.00 -2.04
CA TYR A 20 -3.66 -6.18 -1.44
C TYR A 20 -3.48 -7.33 -2.45
N ASN A 21 -4.50 -7.60 -3.26
CA ASN A 21 -4.43 -8.62 -4.30
C ASN A 21 -3.37 -8.28 -5.35
N LYS A 22 -3.32 -7.01 -5.79
CA LYS A 22 -2.29 -6.55 -6.72
C LYS A 22 -0.89 -6.69 -6.12
N TYR A 23 -0.69 -6.31 -4.86
CA TYR A 23 0.56 -6.52 -4.14
C TYR A 23 0.95 -8.01 -4.11
N ASN A 24 0.01 -8.92 -3.84
CA ASN A 24 0.29 -10.36 -3.81
C ASN A 24 0.71 -10.94 -5.17
N GLN A 25 0.26 -10.36 -6.28
CA GLN A 25 0.69 -10.75 -7.64
C GLN A 25 2.10 -10.27 -8.02
N LEU A 26 2.65 -9.26 -7.32
CA LEU A 26 4.02 -8.79 -7.57
C LEU A 26 5.07 -9.82 -7.12
N SER A 27 6.27 -9.72 -7.70
CA SER A 27 7.42 -10.53 -7.28
C SER A 27 7.71 -10.36 -5.78
N SER A 28 8.44 -11.32 -5.18
CA SER A 28 8.84 -11.27 -3.77
C SER A 28 9.75 -10.09 -3.42
N ARG A 29 10.41 -9.47 -4.42
CA ARG A 29 11.27 -8.30 -4.20
C ARG A 29 10.45 -7.12 -3.65
N GLY A 30 10.82 -6.64 -2.47
CA GLY A 30 10.13 -5.53 -1.79
C GLY A 30 8.97 -5.96 -0.88
N LYS A 31 8.68 -7.26 -0.78
CA LYS A 31 7.73 -7.80 0.18
C LYS A 31 8.41 -8.08 1.52
N ALA A 32 7.69 -7.85 2.61
CA ALA A 32 8.13 -8.26 3.94
C ALA A 32 8.23 -9.80 4.02
N SER A 33 9.24 -10.33 4.70
CA SER A 33 9.34 -11.75 5.04
C SER A 33 8.32 -12.13 6.13
N SER A 34 8.23 -13.43 6.47
CA SER A 34 7.28 -13.96 7.45
C SER A 34 7.40 -13.37 8.87
N ASN A 35 8.56 -12.79 9.19
CA ASN A 35 8.88 -12.17 10.47
C ASN A 35 9.00 -10.64 10.39
N GLU A 36 8.61 -10.04 9.27
CA GLU A 36 8.68 -8.61 9.04
C GLU A 36 7.29 -8.04 8.72
N TRP A 37 7.17 -6.72 8.89
CA TRP A 37 6.01 -5.97 8.43
C TRP A 37 6.48 -4.74 7.67
N THR A 38 5.65 -4.29 6.72
CA THR A 38 5.86 -3.06 5.97
C THR A 38 4.52 -2.35 5.77
N HIS A 39 4.52 -1.03 5.56
CA HIS A 39 3.30 -0.36 5.09
C HIS A 39 3.16 -0.58 3.59
N LEU A 40 1.95 -0.93 3.18
CA LEU A 40 1.53 -0.92 1.79
C LEU A 40 0.77 0.38 1.52
N ALA A 41 1.24 1.17 0.56
CA ALA A 41 0.55 2.34 0.05
C ALA A 41 0.27 2.17 -1.45
N ALA A 42 -0.82 2.74 -1.92
CA ALA A 42 -1.21 2.66 -3.32
C ALA A 42 -1.93 3.92 -3.78
N PHE A 43 -1.75 4.26 -5.06
CA PHE A 43 -2.61 5.22 -5.76
C PHE A 43 -3.59 4.45 -6.64
N VAL A 44 -4.87 4.77 -6.51
CA VAL A 44 -5.96 4.12 -7.25
C VAL A 44 -6.74 5.14 -8.06
N SER A 45 -7.21 4.72 -9.23
CA SER A 45 -8.23 5.42 -10.02
C SER A 45 -9.56 4.70 -9.83
N VAL A 46 -10.63 5.46 -9.64
CA VAL A 46 -12.00 4.92 -9.58
C VAL A 46 -12.83 5.67 -10.62
N ASN A 47 -13.50 4.94 -11.50
CA ASN A 47 -14.34 5.53 -12.54
C ASN A 47 -15.82 5.62 -12.10
N GLU A 48 -16.67 6.19 -12.97
CA GLU A 48 -18.10 6.39 -12.73
C GLU A 48 -18.88 5.07 -12.52
N PHE A 49 -18.31 3.92 -12.91
CA PHE A 49 -18.88 2.59 -12.72
C PHE A 49 -18.33 1.86 -11.49
N ASN A 50 -17.63 2.57 -10.58
CA ASN A 50 -16.93 2.00 -9.42
C ASN A 50 -15.92 0.91 -9.77
N GLN A 51 -15.37 0.93 -10.99
CA GLN A 51 -14.23 0.08 -11.34
C GLN A 51 -12.96 0.70 -10.75
N ILE A 52 -12.15 -0.14 -10.10
CA ILE A 52 -10.96 0.27 -9.36
C ILE A 52 -9.72 -0.20 -10.13
N ASP A 53 -8.89 0.75 -10.53
CA ASP A 53 -7.59 0.49 -11.15
C ASP A 53 -6.46 0.89 -10.20
N VAL A 54 -5.60 -0.07 -9.85
CA VAL A 54 -4.41 0.18 -9.02
C VAL A 54 -3.28 0.69 -9.91
N ILE A 55 -3.01 1.98 -9.85
CA ILE A 55 -2.07 2.69 -10.74
C ILE A 55 -0.62 2.49 -10.28
N SER A 56 -0.39 2.58 -8.97
CA SER A 56 0.94 2.36 -8.40
C SER A 56 0.85 1.84 -6.98
N ILE A 57 1.90 1.11 -6.57
CA ILE A 57 2.06 0.54 -5.23
C ILE A 57 3.47 0.87 -4.75
N GLY A 58 3.58 1.19 -3.46
CA GLY A 58 4.85 1.28 -2.74
C GLY A 58 4.78 0.53 -1.42
N THR A 59 5.92 -0.02 -0.99
CA THR A 59 6.10 -0.54 0.37
C THR A 59 7.21 0.22 1.09
N GLY A 60 7.05 0.48 2.38
CA GLY A 60 8.11 1.10 3.17
C GLY A 60 7.72 1.53 4.58
N THR A 61 8.65 1.40 5.51
CA THR A 61 8.51 1.83 6.92
C THR A 61 9.74 2.59 7.42
N LYS A 62 10.73 2.78 6.55
CA LYS A 62 12.05 3.32 6.88
C LYS A 62 12.41 4.40 5.89
N CYS A 63 13.14 5.39 6.36
CA CYS A 63 13.78 6.42 5.55
C CYS A 63 15.28 6.14 5.45
N LEU A 64 15.97 6.88 4.57
CA LEU A 64 17.43 6.87 4.55
C LEU A 64 17.98 7.55 5.81
N SER A 65 19.05 7.00 6.37
CA SER A 65 19.81 7.66 7.44
C SER A 65 20.62 8.82 6.87
N GLU A 66 20.89 9.82 7.69
CA GLU A 66 21.66 11.02 7.29
C GLU A 66 23.09 10.69 6.85
N ASP A 67 23.66 9.59 7.37
CA ASP A 67 25.01 9.12 7.03
C ASP A 67 25.11 8.64 5.56
N ILE A 68 23.96 8.37 4.93
CA ILE A 68 23.84 8.02 3.51
C ILE A 68 23.40 9.28 2.74
N LYS A 69 24.03 10.43 2.99
CA LYS A 69 24.05 11.50 2.00
C LYS A 69 24.93 11.00 0.86
N GLN A 70 24.29 10.69 -0.26
CA GLN A 70 24.97 10.26 -1.47
C GLN A 70 26.12 11.22 -1.75
N SER A 71 27.29 10.65 -2.06
CA SER A 71 28.38 11.38 -2.69
C SER A 71 27.85 11.92 -4.02
N GLU A 72 27.27 13.11 -4.00
CA GLU A 72 26.95 13.85 -5.21
C GLU A 72 28.25 14.41 -5.78
N ARG A 73 28.91 13.61 -6.63
CA ARG A 73 29.42 13.98 -7.97
C ARG A 73 30.20 12.82 -8.59
#